data_AF-A0A2E8JPC9-F1
#
_entry.id   AF-A0A2E8JPC9-F1
#
_cell.length_a   1.000
_cell.length_b   1.000
_cell.length_c   1.000
_cell.angle_alpha   90.00
_cell.angle_beta   90.00
_cell.angle_gamma   90.00
#
_symmetry.space_group_name_H-M   'P 1'
#
loop_
_entity.id
_entity.type
_entity.pdbx_description
1 polymer ?
#
loop_
_entity_poly.entity_id
_entity_poly.type
_entity_poly.pdbx_seq_one_letter_code
_entity_poly.pdbx_strand_id
1 'polypeptide(L)'
;MSKVDWAIAEARYITKPQASYDWIAQMFDTTKITVVRHAKKRSWQQKRKKYTEDRIEELLRRSFEKRVDVDERHLRALRITQYTFHKEIVRLGQKQANGDNIPSKEWSHLASLSNAVAKAIMTERTILGLPAKPIKVTDPEEIDRIQREKGYKTESLDQKYRETKALLEGIDIEAILKHKKILEDYVKKVEQTGDYNVEHPLW
;
A
#
# COMPACT_ATOMS: atom_id res chain seq x y z
N MET A 1 -44.04 -22.92 -16.41
CA MET A 1 -42.74 -22.42 -15.94
C MET A 1 -42.96 -21.14 -15.15
N SER A 2 -42.39 -21.00 -13.96
CA SER A 2 -42.42 -19.74 -13.20
C SER A 2 -41.73 -18.66 -14.02
N LYS A 3 -42.42 -17.55 -14.35
CA LYS A 3 -41.85 -16.39 -15.07
C LYS A 3 -40.73 -15.66 -14.30
N VAL A 4 -40.55 -15.98 -13.01
CA VAL A 4 -39.58 -15.32 -12.14
C VAL A 4 -38.29 -16.13 -12.08
N ASP A 5 -37.17 -15.50 -12.45
CA ASP A 5 -35.83 -15.99 -12.16
C ASP A 5 -35.48 -15.68 -10.69
N TRP A 6 -35.67 -16.68 -9.84
CA TRP A 6 -35.43 -16.57 -8.41
C TRP A 6 -33.96 -16.41 -8.03
N ALA A 7 -33.02 -16.83 -8.87
CA ALA A 7 -31.59 -16.64 -8.61
C ALA A 7 -31.20 -15.17 -8.83
N ILE A 8 -31.70 -14.56 -9.92
CA ILE A 8 -31.49 -13.14 -10.19
C ILE A 8 -32.19 -12.28 -9.15
N ALA A 9 -33.43 -12.62 -8.77
CA ALA A 9 -34.17 -11.89 -7.74
C ALA A 9 -33.45 -11.93 -6.38
N GLU A 10 -32.90 -13.10 -6.01
CA GLU A 10 -32.10 -13.29 -4.81
C GLU A 10 -30.83 -12.44 -4.84
N ALA A 11 -30.07 -12.49 -5.93
CA ALA A 11 -28.85 -11.70 -6.09
C ALA A 11 -29.13 -10.20 -5.99
N ARG A 12 -30.19 -9.70 -6.65
CA ARG A 12 -30.59 -8.29 -6.59
C ARG A 12 -31.05 -7.87 -5.20
N TYR A 13 -31.74 -8.74 -4.48
CA TYR A 13 -32.09 -8.49 -3.09
C TYR A 13 -30.83 -8.46 -2.20
N ILE A 14 -29.94 -9.45 -2.28
CA ILE A 14 -28.78 -9.54 -1.39
C ILE A 14 -27.80 -8.37 -1.61
N THR A 15 -27.54 -8.00 -2.86
CA THR A 15 -26.49 -7.03 -3.22
C THR A 15 -26.90 -5.56 -3.09
N LYS A 16 -28.20 -5.25 -3.13
CA LYS A 16 -28.71 -3.87 -3.04
C LYS A 16 -29.27 -3.57 -1.65
N PRO A 17 -28.66 -2.66 -0.87
CA PRO A 17 -29.09 -2.37 0.51
C PRO A 17 -30.55 -1.91 0.62
N GLN A 18 -31.02 -1.13 -0.36
CA GLN A 18 -32.37 -0.55 -0.39
C GLN A 18 -33.41 -1.43 -1.08
N ALA A 19 -33.05 -2.64 -1.55
CA ALA A 19 -34.02 -3.50 -2.23
C ALA A 19 -35.06 -4.01 -1.22
N SER A 20 -36.34 -3.74 -1.49
CA SER A 20 -37.48 -4.28 -0.74
C SER A 20 -38.11 -5.46 -1.48
N TYR A 21 -38.92 -6.27 -0.80
CA TYR A 21 -39.68 -7.33 -1.47
C TYR A 21 -40.71 -6.79 -2.46
N ASP A 22 -41.26 -5.59 -2.20
CA ASP A 22 -42.16 -4.91 -3.13
C ASP A 22 -41.45 -4.51 -4.42
N TRP A 23 -40.22 -4.01 -4.31
CA TRP A 23 -39.39 -3.66 -5.46
C TRP A 23 -39.02 -4.89 -6.31
N ILE A 24 -38.70 -6.01 -5.67
CA ILE A 24 -38.48 -7.29 -6.38
C ILE A 24 -39.78 -7.78 -7.03
N ALA A 25 -40.91 -7.65 -6.35
CA ALA A 25 -42.21 -8.07 -6.87
C ALA A 25 -42.60 -7.28 -8.14
N GLN A 26 -42.41 -5.96 -8.13
CA GLN A 26 -42.61 -5.10 -9.29
C GLN A 26 -41.68 -5.46 -10.45
N MET A 27 -40.41 -5.75 -10.17
CA MET A 27 -39.40 -6.06 -11.18
C MET A 27 -39.69 -7.33 -11.97
N PHE A 28 -40.31 -8.32 -11.33
CA PHE A 28 -40.58 -9.63 -11.92
C PHE A 28 -42.08 -9.86 -12.18
N ASP A 29 -42.88 -8.79 -12.16
CA ASP A 29 -44.33 -8.83 -12.38
C ASP A 29 -45.01 -9.94 -11.56
N THR A 30 -44.77 -9.93 -10.25
CA THR A 30 -45.28 -10.93 -9.33
C THR A 30 -45.81 -10.29 -8.05
N THR A 31 -46.46 -11.08 -7.21
CA THR A 31 -46.96 -10.56 -5.93
C THR A 31 -45.87 -10.56 -4.87
N LYS A 32 -45.90 -9.56 -3.98
CA LYS A 32 -45.04 -9.49 -2.79
C LYS A 32 -45.09 -10.79 -1.97
N ILE A 33 -46.27 -11.38 -1.83
CA ILE A 33 -46.49 -12.60 -1.04
C ILE A 33 -45.65 -13.76 -1.60
N THR A 34 -45.64 -13.92 -2.93
CA THR A 34 -44.82 -14.94 -3.60
C THR A 34 -43.33 -14.73 -3.34
N VAL A 35 -42.86 -13.48 -3.45
CA VAL A 35 -41.46 -13.11 -3.18
C VAL A 35 -41.09 -13.39 -1.72
N VAL A 36 -41.92 -12.98 -0.76
CA VAL A 36 -41.69 -13.21 0.68
C VAL A 36 -41.61 -14.70 0.99
N ARG A 37 -42.48 -15.52 0.40
CA ARG A 37 -42.47 -16.98 0.59
C ARG A 37 -41.16 -17.59 0.10
N HIS A 38 -40.70 -17.20 -1.09
CA HIS A 38 -39.42 -17.65 -1.64
C HIS A 38 -38.23 -17.15 -0.81
N ALA A 39 -38.23 -15.88 -0.42
CA ALA A 39 -37.18 -15.26 0.38
C ALA A 39 -37.03 -15.93 1.75
N LYS A 40 -38.14 -16.29 2.40
CA LYS A 40 -38.13 -17.07 3.65
C LYS A 40 -37.58 -18.47 3.43
N LYS A 41 -38.05 -19.19 2.41
CA LYS A 41 -37.60 -20.56 2.10
C LYS A 41 -36.09 -20.63 1.84
N ARG A 42 -35.50 -19.59 1.24
CA ARG A 42 -34.07 -19.53 0.89
C ARG A 42 -33.25 -18.63 1.82
N SER A 43 -33.82 -18.17 2.92
CA SER A 43 -33.14 -17.35 3.93
C SER A 43 -32.45 -16.09 3.38
N TRP A 44 -33.08 -15.36 2.46
CA TRP A 44 -32.46 -14.20 1.80
C TRP A 44 -31.99 -13.11 2.78
N GLN A 45 -32.69 -12.92 3.90
CA GLN A 45 -32.28 -11.95 4.94
C GLN A 45 -30.96 -12.33 5.59
N GLN A 46 -30.76 -13.62 5.93
CA GLN A 46 -29.51 -14.11 6.51
C GLN A 46 -28.36 -13.98 5.51
N LYS A 47 -28.61 -14.31 4.23
CA LYS A 47 -27.62 -14.14 3.16
C LYS A 47 -27.25 -12.68 2.91
N ARG A 48 -28.24 -11.75 2.95
CA ARG A 48 -27.97 -10.30 2.86
C ARG A 48 -27.12 -9.82 4.03
N LYS A 49 -27.43 -10.25 5.26
CA LYS A 49 -26.65 -9.90 6.44
C LYS A 49 -25.20 -10.34 6.27
N LYS A 50 -24.96 -11.60 5.92
CA LYS A 50 -23.63 -12.14 5.66
C LYS A 50 -22.90 -11.38 4.54
N TYR A 51 -23.55 -11.16 3.40
CA TYR A 51 -22.98 -10.37 2.31
C TYR A 51 -22.59 -8.95 2.74
N THR A 52 -23.38 -8.32 3.60
CA THR A 52 -23.10 -6.97 4.11
C THR A 52 -21.89 -6.99 5.05
N GLU A 53 -21.79 -7.99 5.93
CA GLU A 53 -20.63 -8.20 6.81
C GLU A 53 -19.35 -8.43 6.00
N ASP A 54 -19.37 -9.38 5.06
CA ASP A 54 -18.24 -9.68 4.16
C ASP A 54 -17.83 -8.44 3.35
N ARG A 55 -18.82 -7.65 2.88
CA ARG A 55 -18.54 -6.43 2.10
C ARG A 55 -17.95 -5.31 2.96
N ILE A 56 -18.37 -5.17 4.22
CA ILE A 56 -17.78 -4.21 5.14
C ILE A 56 -16.32 -4.58 5.41
N GLU A 57 -16.03 -5.86 5.68
CA GLU A 57 -14.68 -6.36 5.87
C GLU A 57 -13.80 -6.11 4.65
N GLU A 58 -14.30 -6.40 3.44
CA GLU A 58 -13.60 -6.13 2.18
C GLU A 58 -13.31 -4.63 1.99
N LEU A 59 -14.29 -3.76 2.28
CA LEU A 59 -14.12 -2.31 2.17
C LEU A 59 -13.09 -1.79 3.18
N LEU A 60 -13.11 -2.30 4.41
CA LEU A 60 -12.08 -2.01 5.41
C LEU A 60 -10.70 -2.43 4.90
N ARG A 61 -10.55 -3.68 4.43
CA ARG A 61 -9.28 -4.18 3.88
C ARG A 61 -8.77 -3.32 2.72
N ARG A 62 -9.63 -3.02 1.73
CA ARG A 62 -9.28 -2.15 0.60
C ARG A 62 -8.89 -0.74 1.05
N SER A 63 -9.55 -0.19 2.08
CA SER A 63 -9.19 1.12 2.62
C SER A 63 -7.84 1.11 3.34
N PHE A 64 -7.53 0.04 4.07
CA PHE A 64 -6.22 -0.18 4.68
C PHE A 64 -5.12 -0.35 3.62
N GLU A 65 -5.34 -1.19 2.61
CA GLU A 65 -4.40 -1.40 1.49
C GLU A 65 -4.11 -0.09 0.75
N LYS A 66 -5.16 0.69 0.42
CA LYS A 66 -4.98 2.02 -0.21
C LYS A 66 -4.21 2.99 0.67
N ARG A 67 -4.44 2.96 1.98
CA ARG A 67 -3.70 3.80 2.94
C ARG A 67 -2.22 3.42 2.96
N VAL A 68 -1.89 2.13 3.01
CA VAL A 68 -0.51 1.63 2.95
C VAL A 68 0.18 2.07 1.66
N ASP A 69 -0.46 1.93 0.50
CA ASP A 69 0.12 2.35 -0.80
C ASP A 69 0.34 3.88 -0.89
N VAL A 70 -0.57 4.68 -0.32
CA VAL A 70 -0.38 6.14 -0.21
C VAL A 70 0.78 6.46 0.71
N ASP A 71 0.85 5.83 1.87
CA ASP A 71 1.90 6.01 2.86
C ASP A 71 3.27 5.60 2.29
N GLU A 72 3.37 4.50 1.55
CA GLU A 72 4.58 4.09 0.85
C GLU A 72 5.03 5.09 -0.22
N ARG A 73 4.10 5.61 -1.03
CA ARG A 73 4.43 6.65 -2.03
C ARG A 73 4.94 7.92 -1.36
N HIS A 74 4.31 8.35 -0.28
CA HIS A 74 4.79 9.49 0.50
C HIS A 74 6.17 9.22 1.08
N LEU A 75 6.42 8.04 1.68
CA LEU A 75 7.74 7.67 2.20
C LEU A 75 8.82 7.73 1.13
N ARG A 76 8.55 7.23 -0.09
CA ARG A 76 9.50 7.34 -1.22
C ARG A 76 9.81 8.80 -1.55
N ALA A 77 8.81 9.65 -1.68
CA ALA A 77 9.00 11.08 -1.98
C ALA A 77 9.80 11.80 -0.88
N LEU A 78 9.52 11.50 0.39
CA LEU A 78 10.22 12.07 1.54
C LEU A 78 11.70 11.65 1.56
N ARG A 79 11.99 10.37 1.29
CA ARG A 79 13.37 9.85 1.19
C ARG A 79 14.14 10.45 0.01
N ILE A 80 13.51 10.63 -1.14
CA ILE A 80 14.13 11.31 -2.29
C ILE A 80 14.49 12.76 -1.94
N THR A 81 13.62 13.45 -1.20
CA THR A 81 13.86 14.83 -0.73
C THR A 81 15.07 14.89 0.20
N GLN A 82 15.16 13.97 1.17
CA GLN A 82 16.30 13.86 2.08
C GLN A 82 17.61 13.55 1.32
N TYR A 83 17.56 12.62 0.37
CA TYR A 83 18.72 12.27 -0.46
C TYR A 83 19.22 13.45 -1.30
N THR A 84 18.30 14.18 -1.93
CA THR A 84 18.63 15.36 -2.76
C THR A 84 19.30 16.44 -1.92
N PHE A 85 18.78 16.71 -0.72
CA PHE A 85 19.40 17.63 0.22
C PHE A 85 20.80 17.19 0.64
N HIS A 86 20.98 15.92 0.98
CA HIS A 86 22.30 15.40 1.34
C HIS A 86 23.30 15.56 0.19
N LYS A 87 22.88 15.28 -1.05
CA LYS A 87 23.72 15.44 -2.24
C LYS A 87 24.12 16.91 -2.46
N GLU A 88 23.21 17.85 -2.22
CA GLU A 88 23.52 19.29 -2.29
C GLU A 88 24.52 19.74 -1.21
N ILE A 89 24.39 19.23 0.03
CA ILE A 89 25.38 19.48 1.09
C ILE A 89 26.76 18.98 0.66
N VAL A 90 26.85 17.74 0.16
CA VAL A 90 28.12 17.15 -0.28
C VAL A 90 28.73 17.96 -1.43
N ARG A 91 27.91 18.36 -2.43
CA ARG A 91 28.34 19.20 -3.56
C ARG A 91 28.95 20.52 -3.08
N LEU A 92 28.29 21.19 -2.14
CA LEU A 92 28.76 22.46 -1.60
C LEU A 92 30.02 22.29 -0.73
N GLY A 93 30.09 21.23 0.08
CA GLY A 93 31.30 20.89 0.84
C GLY A 93 32.51 20.62 -0.06
N GLN A 94 32.32 19.95 -1.20
CA GLN A 94 33.37 19.71 -2.19
C GLN A 94 33.85 21.00 -2.85
N LYS A 95 32.94 21.88 -3.28
CA LYS A 95 33.28 23.20 -3.82
C LYS A 95 34.12 24.01 -2.83
N GLN A 96 33.70 24.03 -1.56
CA GLN A 96 34.43 24.73 -0.52
C GLN A 96 35.83 24.15 -0.30
N ALA A 97 35.96 22.82 -0.28
CA ALA A 97 37.25 22.14 -0.13
C ALA A 97 38.20 22.40 -1.31
N ASN A 98 37.66 22.62 -2.51
CA ASN A 98 38.41 22.96 -3.72
C ASN A 98 38.78 24.46 -3.80
N GLY A 99 38.38 25.27 -2.82
CA GLY A 99 38.66 26.71 -2.79
C GLY A 99 37.73 27.55 -3.67
N ASP A 100 36.63 26.97 -4.19
CA ASP A 100 35.66 27.71 -4.99
C ASP A 100 34.88 28.70 -4.11
N ASN A 101 34.65 29.91 -4.64
CA ASN A 101 33.80 30.90 -3.97
C ASN A 101 32.32 30.49 -4.09
N ILE A 102 31.70 30.13 -2.96
CA ILE A 102 30.29 29.73 -2.93
C ILE A 102 29.40 30.98 -2.81
N PRO A 103 28.51 31.27 -3.78
CA PRO A 103 27.61 32.41 -3.69
C PRO A 103 26.71 32.34 -2.45
N SER A 104 26.49 33.48 -1.80
CA SER A 104 25.58 33.60 -0.64
C SER A 104 24.17 33.03 -0.92
N LYS A 105 23.70 33.12 -2.18
CA LYS A 105 22.44 32.55 -2.63
C LYS A 105 22.38 31.01 -2.51
N GLU A 106 23.49 30.30 -2.75
CA GLU A 106 23.56 28.83 -2.59
C GLU A 106 23.45 28.44 -1.10
N TRP A 107 24.06 29.20 -0.19
CA TRP A 107 23.92 29.03 1.26
C TRP A 107 22.50 29.31 1.76
N SER A 108 21.87 30.39 1.27
CA SER A 108 20.48 30.71 1.60
C SER A 108 19.52 29.61 1.11
N HIS A 109 19.80 29.01 -0.05
CA HIS A 109 19.03 27.89 -0.57
C HIS A 109 19.11 26.65 0.33
N LEU A 110 20.30 26.32 0.85
CA LEU A 110 20.47 25.26 1.85
C LEU A 110 19.63 25.49 3.11
N ALA A 111 19.57 26.72 3.62
CA ALA A 111 18.78 27.06 4.80
C ALA A 111 17.25 26.92 4.55
N SER A 112 16.80 27.18 3.32
CA SER A 112 15.42 26.92 2.92
C SER A 112 15.13 25.42 2.81
N LEU A 113 16.05 24.66 2.20
CA LEU A 113 15.95 23.21 2.04
C LEU A 113 16.00 22.47 3.38
N SER A 114 16.77 22.95 4.36
CA SER A 114 16.88 22.30 5.68
C SER A 114 15.55 22.27 6.41
N ASN A 115 14.74 23.33 6.30
CA ASN A 115 13.38 23.36 6.85
C ASN A 115 12.45 22.38 6.14
N ALA A 116 12.55 22.27 4.81
CA ALA A 116 11.75 21.31 4.04
C ALA A 116 12.11 19.86 4.41
N VAL A 117 13.39 19.57 4.62
CA VAL A 117 13.89 18.25 5.01
C VAL A 117 13.51 17.91 6.45
N ALA A 118 13.60 18.86 7.37
CA ALA A 118 13.14 18.67 8.75
C ALA A 118 11.65 18.30 8.77
N LYS A 119 10.80 19.00 8.01
CA LYS A 119 9.40 18.63 7.83
C LYS A 119 9.25 17.26 7.22
N ALA A 120 10.03 16.94 6.18
CA ALA A 120 9.98 15.64 5.54
C ALA A 120 10.28 14.48 6.50
N ILE A 121 11.29 14.64 7.36
CA ILE A 121 11.66 13.67 8.40
C ILE A 121 10.52 13.53 9.42
N MET A 122 9.91 14.63 9.88
CA MET A 122 8.79 14.56 10.82
C MET A 122 7.57 13.84 10.22
N THR A 123 7.27 14.10 8.95
CA THR A 123 6.18 13.44 8.23
C THR A 123 6.45 11.95 8.03
N GLU A 124 7.67 11.58 7.62
CA GLU A 124 8.08 10.16 7.51
C GLU A 124 7.93 9.45 8.86
N ARG A 125 8.41 10.07 9.94
CA ARG A 125 8.29 9.52 11.29
C ARG A 125 6.83 9.33 11.69
N THR A 126 5.96 10.29 11.38
CA THR A 126 4.53 10.20 11.68
C THR A 126 3.86 9.06 10.92
N ILE A 127 4.17 8.90 9.63
CA ILE A 127 3.67 7.78 8.81
C ILE A 127 4.13 6.42 9.38
N LEU A 128 5.38 6.34 9.83
CA LEU A 128 5.96 5.13 10.43
C LEU A 128 5.54 4.89 11.88
N GLY A 129 4.69 5.73 12.49
CA GLY A 129 4.32 5.62 13.91
C GLY A 129 5.46 5.96 14.89
N LEU A 130 6.52 6.59 14.41
CA LEU A 130 7.63 7.10 15.21
C LEU A 130 7.29 8.49 15.78
N PRO A 131 7.81 8.85 16.97
CA PRO A 131 7.56 10.16 17.55
C PRO A 131 8.06 11.28 16.63
N ALA A 132 7.19 12.26 16.31
CA ALA A 132 7.43 13.29 15.31
C ALA A 132 8.64 14.19 15.62
N LYS A 133 8.88 14.51 16.90
CA LYS A 133 10.15 15.11 17.32
C LYS A 133 11.18 14.00 17.49
N PRO A 134 12.35 14.07 16.82
CA PRO A 134 13.47 13.26 17.25
C PRO A 134 13.74 13.65 18.69
N ILE A 135 13.57 12.70 19.61
CA ILE A 135 13.96 12.92 20.98
C ILE A 135 15.47 13.15 20.89
N LYS A 136 15.94 14.35 21.24
CA LYS A 136 17.36 14.59 21.47
C LYS A 136 17.68 13.81 22.73
N VAL A 137 17.88 12.51 22.57
CA VAL A 137 18.30 11.68 23.67
C VAL A 137 19.80 11.88 23.77
N THR A 138 20.21 12.76 24.66
CA THR A 138 21.61 12.92 25.07
C THR A 138 22.11 11.71 25.87
N ASP A 139 21.21 10.80 26.25
CA ASP A 139 21.50 9.69 27.17
C ASP A 139 21.12 8.31 26.57
N PRO A 140 22.09 7.49 26.13
CA PRO A 140 21.87 6.19 25.49
C PRO A 140 20.91 5.25 26.22
N GLU A 141 20.80 5.34 27.55
CA GLU A 141 19.92 4.49 28.37
C GLU A 141 18.43 4.80 28.15
N GLU A 142 18.09 6.05 27.85
CA GLU A 142 16.71 6.48 27.62
C GLU A 142 16.21 6.10 26.21
N ILE A 143 17.13 5.94 25.24
CA ILE A 143 16.83 5.36 23.92
C ILE A 143 16.39 3.90 24.09
N ASP A 144 17.17 3.12 24.85
CA ASP A 144 16.93 1.69 25.01
C ASP A 144 15.62 1.43 25.80
N ARG A 145 15.30 2.27 26.79
CA ARG A 145 14.02 2.21 27.51
C ARG A 145 12.83 2.47 26.59
N ILE A 146 12.86 3.55 25.79
CA ILE A 146 11.77 3.91 24.88
C ILE A 146 11.61 2.87 23.75
N GLN A 147 12.71 2.30 23.27
CA GLN A 147 12.69 1.24 22.26
C GLN A 147 12.07 -0.05 22.81
N ARG A 148 12.42 -0.45 24.04
CA ARG A 148 11.79 -1.60 24.73
C ARG A 148 10.30 -1.36 25.02
N GLU A 149 9.91 -0.20 25.51
CA GLU A 149 8.50 0.15 25.79
C GLU A 149 7.63 0.13 24.52
N LYS A 150 8.20 0.51 23.37
CA LYS A 150 7.50 0.52 22.08
C LYS A 150 7.64 -0.77 21.28
N GLY A 151 8.29 -1.80 21.83
CA GLY A 151 8.45 -3.11 21.20
C GLY A 151 9.43 -3.14 20.02
N TYR A 152 10.30 -2.12 19.87
CA TYR A 152 11.36 -2.14 18.88
C TYR A 152 12.51 -3.01 19.40
N LYS A 153 12.75 -4.16 18.77
CA LYS A 153 13.95 -4.96 19.06
C LYS A 153 15.19 -4.22 18.59
N THR A 154 16.11 -3.95 19.52
CA THR A 154 17.49 -3.55 19.24
C THR A 154 18.26 -4.76 18.71
N GLU A 155 18.01 -5.14 17.46
CA GLU A 155 18.91 -6.04 16.76
C GLU A 155 20.22 -5.29 16.48
N SER A 156 21.34 -5.88 16.90
CA SER A 156 22.65 -5.33 16.60
C SER A 156 22.84 -5.21 15.08
N LEU A 157 23.63 -4.23 14.63
CA LEU A 157 23.99 -4.09 13.21
C LEU A 157 24.53 -5.41 12.63
N ASP A 158 25.26 -6.15 13.47
CA ASP A 158 25.85 -7.44 13.17
C ASP A 158 24.80 -8.53 12.95
N GLN A 159 23.70 -8.48 13.71
CA GLN A 159 22.57 -9.37 13.54
C GLN A 159 21.75 -9.01 12.30
N LYS A 160 21.48 -7.72 12.07
CA LYS A 160 20.83 -7.26 10.83
C LYS A 160 21.64 -7.61 9.58
N TYR A 161 22.96 -7.48 9.65
CA TYR A 161 23.85 -7.88 8.56
C TYR A 161 23.77 -9.38 8.30
N ARG A 162 23.80 -10.23 9.35
CA ARG A 162 23.67 -11.69 9.20
C ARG A 162 22.32 -12.11 8.64
N GLU A 163 21.23 -11.51 9.10
CA GLU A 163 19.88 -11.80 8.62
C GLU A 163 19.71 -11.34 7.16
N THR A 164 20.18 -10.14 6.82
CA THR A 164 20.15 -9.63 5.44
C THR A 164 21.02 -10.48 4.53
N LYS A 165 22.21 -10.89 4.99
CA LYS A 165 23.11 -11.77 4.25
C LYS A 165 22.48 -13.14 4.03
N ALA A 166 21.88 -13.76 5.04
CA ALA A 166 21.17 -15.03 4.92
C ALA A 166 19.97 -14.92 3.95
N LEU A 167 19.27 -13.79 3.96
CA LEU A 167 18.17 -13.52 3.02
C LEU A 167 18.68 -13.40 1.58
N LEU A 168 19.79 -12.69 1.36
CA LEU A 168 20.42 -12.54 0.05
C LEU A 168 21.06 -13.84 -0.46
N GLU A 169 21.65 -14.65 0.43
CA GLU A 169 22.22 -15.97 0.10
C GLU A 169 21.14 -17.04 -0.12
N GLY A 170 19.96 -16.88 0.49
CA GLY A 170 18.79 -17.73 0.27
C GLY A 170 17.95 -17.33 -0.95
N ILE A 171 18.24 -16.18 -1.56
CA ILE A 171 17.61 -15.76 -2.82
C ILE A 171 18.34 -16.44 -3.98
N ASP A 172 17.62 -17.31 -4.69
CA ASP A 172 18.10 -17.90 -5.94
C ASP A 172 18.10 -16.85 -7.07
N ILE A 173 19.20 -16.10 -7.14
CA ILE A 173 19.42 -15.05 -8.13
C ILE A 173 19.31 -15.61 -9.56
N GLU A 174 19.72 -16.86 -9.79
CA GLU A 174 19.61 -17.49 -11.11
C GLU A 174 18.15 -17.73 -11.49
N ALA A 175 17.33 -18.21 -10.56
CA ALA A 175 15.90 -18.34 -10.77
C ALA A 175 15.24 -16.98 -11.06
N ILE A 176 15.60 -15.92 -10.33
CA ILE A 176 15.09 -14.56 -10.57
C ILE A 176 15.50 -14.05 -11.95
N LEU A 177 16.77 -14.22 -12.34
CA LEU A 177 17.26 -13.79 -13.66
C LEU A 177 16.58 -14.57 -14.79
N LYS A 178 16.31 -15.87 -14.59
CA LYS A 178 15.56 -16.69 -15.54
C LYS A 178 14.12 -16.19 -15.69
N HIS A 179 13.43 -15.88 -14.59
CA HIS A 179 12.07 -15.31 -14.62
C HIS A 179 12.05 -13.93 -15.28
N LYS A 180 13.04 -13.07 -14.98
CA LYS A 180 13.18 -11.76 -15.61
C LYS A 180 13.33 -11.89 -17.12
N LYS A 181 14.16 -12.82 -17.59
CA LYS A 181 14.35 -13.07 -19.03
C LYS A 181 13.06 -13.56 -19.70
N ILE A 182 12.32 -14.46 -19.05
CA ILE A 182 11.01 -14.94 -19.55
C ILE A 182 10.03 -13.77 -19.71
N LEU A 183 10.00 -12.85 -18.75
CA LEU A 183 9.15 -11.64 -18.82
C LEU A 183 9.61 -10.67 -19.92
N GLU A 184 10.91 -10.45 -20.06
CA GLU A 184 11.48 -9.59 -21.12
C GLU A 184 11.18 -10.15 -22.53
N ASP A 185 11.28 -11.47 -22.70
CA ASP A 185 10.98 -12.14 -23.97
C ASP A 185 9.47 -12.11 -24.28
N TYR A 186 8.61 -12.24 -23.25
CA TYR A 186 7.16 -12.07 -23.40
C TYR A 186 6.79 -10.64 -23.82
N VAL A 187 7.34 -9.62 -23.16
CA VAL A 187 7.09 -8.21 -23.52
C VAL A 187 7.50 -7.93 -24.97
N LYS A 188 8.71 -8.37 -25.36
CA LYS A 188 9.16 -8.25 -26.77
C LYS A 188 8.22 -8.94 -27.74
N LYS A 189 7.71 -10.12 -27.39
CA LYS A 189 6.79 -10.87 -28.25
C LYS A 189 5.46 -10.12 -28.43
N VAL A 190 4.87 -9.62 -27.34
CA VAL A 190 3.63 -8.82 -27.39
C VAL A 190 3.84 -7.52 -28.19
N GLU A 191 4.97 -6.84 -28.01
CA GLU A 191 5.31 -5.62 -28.75
C GLU A 191 5.52 -5.87 -30.24
N GLN A 192 6.12 -7.01 -30.61
CA GLN A 192 6.36 -7.38 -32.01
C GLN A 192 5.09 -7.87 -32.73
N THR A 193 4.22 -8.61 -32.04
CA THR A 193 3.01 -9.17 -32.67
C THR A 193 1.80 -8.25 -32.54
N GLY A 194 1.80 -7.31 -31.60
CA GLY A 194 0.65 -6.48 -31.26
C GLY A 194 -0.53 -7.26 -30.65
N ASP A 195 -0.33 -8.54 -30.34
CA ASP A 195 -1.36 -9.43 -29.80
C ASP A 195 -1.27 -9.45 -28.26
N TYR A 196 -2.22 -8.76 -27.62
CA TYR A 196 -2.33 -8.71 -26.16
C TYR A 196 -2.98 -9.96 -25.54
N ASN A 197 -3.38 -10.94 -26.35
CA ASN A 197 -3.95 -12.21 -25.89
C ASN A 197 -2.90 -13.32 -25.73
N VAL A 198 -1.62 -13.03 -25.99
CA VAL A 198 -0.54 -13.98 -25.71
C VAL A 198 -0.57 -14.32 -24.21
N GLU A 199 -0.69 -15.60 -23.87
CA GLU A 199 -0.73 -16.04 -22.47
C GLU A 199 0.56 -15.63 -21.73
N HIS A 200 0.38 -15.04 -20.55
CA HIS A 200 1.48 -14.59 -19.73
C HIS A 200 2.23 -15.82 -19.18
N PRO A 201 3.54 -15.97 -19.39
CA PRO A 201 4.26 -17.23 -19.17
C PRO A 201 4.40 -17.65 -17.69
N LEU A 202 3.89 -16.83 -16.77
CA LEU A 202 3.89 -17.11 -15.33
C LEU A 202 2.49 -17.26 -14.74
N TRP A 203 1.41 -17.14 -15.53
CA TRP A 203 0.01 -17.20 -15.09
C TRP A 203 -0.76 -18.32 -15.81
#